data_AF-A0A7C7GTU1-F1
#
_entry.id   AF-A0A7C7GTU1-F1
#
_cell.length_a   1.000
_cell.length_b   1.000
_cell.length_c   1.000
_cell.angle_alpha   90.00
_cell.angle_beta   90.00
_cell.angle_gamma   90.00
#
_symmetry.space_group_name_H-M   'P 1'
#
loop_
_entity.id
_entity.type
_entity.pdbx_description
1 polymer ?
#
loop_
_entity_poly.entity_id
_entity_poly.type
_entity_poly.pdbx_seq_one_letter_code
_entity_poly.pdbx_strand_id
1 'polypeptide(L)'
;MHNRYQSFLIFIFPALIVSNLCHADSFVAFESGHVRPLALSSGGDYLYAVNTPDNQIEVFDVTPTGMTPIASIPVGMEPVAIALRDDTEAWVVNHLSDSISIIDLTTTPPRVVRTLLVGDEPRDIVFAGTNHDRAFITTAHRGQNRANDPQLTTPGVERADVWVFEADNLDNTLEGTPLTIVQLFTDTPRALAVTPDGSGVYAAGFHTGNQSTAIHQQLVCTDSNKSDQTVQGSCSFSGGTDALGNPLPNNRAPGGLPLPTAAINGDVQRDTGIIVRFNGSNWVDELGRIWDDMVKFNLPDKDVFLIDAVATPPVETDFYTSVGTILF
;
A
#
# COMPACT_ATOMS: atom_id res chain seq x y z
N MET A 1 -52.17 -1.49 79.01
CA MET A 1 -50.84 -2.11 79.08
C MET A 1 -50.97 -3.58 78.74
N HIS A 2 -50.62 -3.99 77.51
CA HIS A 2 -50.36 -5.39 77.14
C HIS A 2 -49.41 -5.35 75.93
N ASN A 3 -48.15 -5.69 76.18
CA ASN A 3 -47.07 -5.78 75.20
C ASN A 3 -47.36 -6.89 74.18
N ARG A 4 -47.20 -6.60 72.88
CA ARG A 4 -46.97 -7.62 71.86
C ARG A 4 -45.56 -7.46 71.31
N TYR A 5 -44.73 -8.46 71.58
CA TYR A 5 -43.43 -8.67 70.94
C TYR A 5 -43.67 -9.11 69.49
N GLN A 6 -43.02 -8.45 68.52
CA GLN A 6 -42.83 -8.99 67.18
C GLN A 6 -41.33 -9.21 66.96
N SER A 7 -40.97 -10.47 66.73
CA SER A 7 -39.63 -10.92 66.40
C SER A 7 -39.26 -10.50 64.98
N PHE A 8 -38.11 -9.86 64.79
CA PHE A 8 -37.49 -9.64 63.48
C PHE A 8 -36.65 -10.87 63.11
N LEU A 9 -37.00 -11.54 62.00
CA LEU A 9 -36.11 -12.50 61.33
C LEU A 9 -35.19 -11.74 60.38
N ILE A 10 -33.87 -11.82 60.60
CA ILE A 10 -32.85 -11.34 59.66
C ILE A 10 -32.49 -12.51 58.74
N PHE A 11 -32.79 -12.39 57.45
CA PHE A 11 -32.28 -13.30 56.42
C PHE A 11 -30.93 -12.77 55.92
N ILE A 12 -29.86 -13.52 56.17
CA ILE A 12 -28.54 -13.28 55.59
C ILE A 12 -28.48 -14.07 54.28
N PHE A 13 -28.47 -13.36 53.14
CA PHE A 13 -28.18 -13.97 51.83
C PHE A 13 -26.65 -13.98 51.61
N PRO A 14 -26.03 -15.13 51.29
CA PRO A 14 -24.62 -15.14 50.92
C PRO A 14 -24.46 -14.59 49.50
N ALA A 15 -23.67 -13.54 49.34
CA ALA A 15 -23.27 -13.03 48.03
C ALA A 15 -22.21 -13.96 47.43
N LEU A 16 -22.57 -14.68 46.36
CA LEU A 16 -21.65 -15.49 45.58
C LEU A 16 -20.82 -14.55 44.70
N ILE A 17 -19.54 -14.34 45.04
CA ILE A 17 -18.60 -13.62 44.17
C ILE A 17 -18.15 -14.60 43.09
N VAL A 18 -18.74 -14.49 41.90
CA VAL A 18 -18.24 -15.19 40.70
C VAL A 18 -17.11 -14.33 40.13
N SER A 19 -15.88 -14.76 40.36
CA SER A 19 -14.72 -14.22 39.64
C SER A 19 -14.80 -14.70 38.19
N ASN A 20 -15.31 -13.85 37.29
CA ASN A 20 -15.14 -14.04 35.86
C ASN A 20 -13.66 -13.81 35.55
N LEU A 21 -12.90 -14.90 35.38
CA LEU A 21 -11.64 -14.85 34.64
C LEU A 21 -12.03 -14.51 33.20
N CYS A 22 -11.89 -13.23 32.83
CA CYS A 22 -11.89 -12.84 31.42
C CYS A 22 -10.71 -13.59 30.77
N HIS A 23 -11.04 -14.60 29.96
CA HIS A 23 -10.12 -15.10 28.98
C HIS A 23 -9.95 -13.96 27.96
N ALA A 24 -8.76 -13.39 27.86
CA ALA A 24 -8.45 -12.54 26.72
C ALA A 24 -8.46 -13.48 25.52
N ASP A 25 -9.57 -13.50 24.76
CA ASP A 25 -9.61 -14.21 23.49
C ASP A 25 -8.46 -13.70 22.64
N SER A 26 -7.73 -14.63 22.01
CA SER A 26 -6.67 -14.27 21.07
C SER A 26 -7.30 -13.53 19.88
N PHE A 27 -7.22 -12.21 19.90
CA PHE A 27 -7.62 -11.36 18.78
C PHE A 27 -6.49 -11.33 17.75
N VAL A 28 -6.80 -11.68 16.51
CA VAL A 28 -5.92 -11.43 15.37
C VAL A 28 -6.38 -10.14 14.73
N ALA A 29 -5.65 -9.06 14.96
CA ALA A 29 -5.88 -7.79 14.30
C ALA A 29 -5.43 -7.91 12.83
N PHE A 30 -6.37 -7.69 11.91
CA PHE A 30 -6.01 -7.36 10.53
C PHE A 30 -6.00 -5.84 10.44
N GLU A 31 -4.84 -5.27 10.15
CA GLU A 31 -4.65 -3.82 10.06
C GLU A 31 -4.08 -3.47 8.69
N SER A 32 -4.59 -2.38 8.11
CA SER A 32 -3.97 -1.77 6.95
C SER A 32 -2.60 -1.19 7.32
N GLY A 33 -1.60 -1.43 6.47
CA GLY A 33 -0.23 -1.02 6.73
C GLY A 33 -0.08 0.50 6.71
N HIS A 34 0.48 1.07 7.78
CA HIS A 34 0.76 2.50 7.87
C HIS A 34 1.71 2.99 6.77
N VAL A 35 1.60 4.28 6.45
CA VAL A 35 2.53 4.98 5.54
C VAL A 35 3.15 6.19 6.23
N ARG A 36 2.33 7.15 6.69
CA ARG A 36 2.76 8.32 7.46
C ARG A 36 1.98 8.42 8.78
N PRO A 37 2.23 7.52 9.75
CA PRO A 37 1.37 7.37 10.92
C PRO A 37 1.54 8.45 11.99
N LEU A 38 2.55 9.32 11.86
CA LEU A 38 2.91 10.32 12.85
C LEU A 38 3.10 11.69 12.18
N ALA A 39 2.66 12.75 12.85
CA ALA A 39 2.96 14.13 12.49
C ALA A 39 3.28 14.96 13.75
N LEU A 40 4.26 15.85 13.66
CA LEU A 40 4.60 16.81 14.70
C LEU A 40 4.10 18.21 14.29
N SER A 41 3.62 18.99 15.27
CA SER A 41 3.37 20.42 15.05
C SER A 41 4.68 21.16 14.74
N SER A 42 4.60 22.36 14.17
CA SER A 42 5.76 23.14 13.72
C SER A 42 6.75 23.45 14.86
N GLY A 43 6.24 23.68 16.06
CA GLY A 43 7.02 23.88 17.29
C GLY A 43 7.52 22.60 17.95
N GLY A 44 6.98 21.44 17.54
CA GLY A 44 7.27 20.15 18.16
C GLY A 44 6.59 19.93 19.52
N ASP A 45 5.67 20.81 19.92
CA ASP A 45 4.92 20.73 21.18
C ASP A 45 3.80 19.68 21.14
N TYR A 46 3.37 19.25 19.95
CA TYR A 46 2.32 18.25 19.78
C TYR A 46 2.74 17.15 18.81
N LEU A 47 2.45 15.90 19.19
CA LEU A 47 2.54 14.72 18.33
C LEU A 47 1.13 14.19 18.06
N TYR A 48 0.83 13.98 16.80
CA TYR A 48 -0.40 13.34 16.33
C TYR A 48 -0.04 11.95 15.81
N ALA A 49 -0.75 10.93 16.29
CA ALA A 49 -0.53 9.54 15.93
C ALA A 49 -1.81 8.86 15.46
N VAL A 50 -1.76 8.12 14.35
CA VAL A 50 -2.88 7.29 13.91
C VAL A 50 -3.04 6.10 14.86
N ASN A 51 -4.28 5.86 15.30
CA ASN A 51 -4.69 4.69 16.06
C ASN A 51 -5.69 3.91 15.19
N THR A 52 -5.13 3.07 14.32
CA THR A 52 -5.88 2.34 13.28
C THR A 52 -6.97 1.42 13.84
N PRO A 53 -6.71 0.59 14.87
CA PRO A 53 -7.74 -0.30 15.41
C PRO A 53 -8.94 0.43 16.02
N ASP A 54 -8.71 1.62 16.58
CA ASP A 54 -9.77 2.38 17.26
C ASP A 54 -10.42 3.46 16.38
N ASN A 55 -10.00 3.59 15.11
CA ASN A 55 -10.48 4.62 14.17
C ASN A 55 -10.32 6.05 14.72
N GLN A 56 -9.15 6.32 15.31
CA GLN A 56 -8.86 7.60 15.99
C GLN A 56 -7.49 8.16 15.61
N ILE A 57 -7.32 9.46 15.85
CA ILE A 57 -6.01 10.09 16.04
C ILE A 57 -5.81 10.32 17.53
N GLU A 58 -4.65 9.93 18.04
CA GLU A 58 -4.21 10.26 19.40
C GLU A 58 -3.32 11.50 19.34
N VAL A 59 -3.56 12.45 20.23
CA VAL A 59 -2.79 13.67 20.36
C VAL A 59 -2.02 13.64 21.68
N PHE A 60 -0.74 13.94 21.61
CA PHE A 60 0.15 14.01 22.76
C PHE A 60 0.75 15.41 22.86
N ASP A 61 0.80 15.95 24.08
CA ASP A 61 1.70 17.04 24.45
C ASP A 61 3.12 16.48 24.54
N VAL A 62 4.08 17.16 23.93
CA VAL A 62 5.48 16.76 23.80
C VAL A 62 6.34 17.74 24.60
N THR A 63 7.00 17.21 25.61
CA THR A 63 7.94 17.95 26.46
C THR A 63 9.34 17.38 26.32
N PRO A 64 10.41 18.11 26.73
CA PRO A 64 11.76 17.56 26.78
C PRO A 64 11.89 16.27 27.63
N THR A 65 10.95 16.01 28.53
CA THR A 65 10.95 14.86 29.44
C THR A 65 10.10 13.68 28.97
N GLY A 66 9.32 13.85 27.91
CA GLY A 66 8.44 12.79 27.38
C GLY A 66 7.13 13.32 26.81
N MET A 67 6.20 12.39 26.54
CA MET A 67 4.92 12.67 25.91
C MET A 67 3.75 12.32 26.83
N THR A 68 2.69 13.12 26.82
CA THR A 68 1.46 12.86 27.59
C THR A 68 0.23 12.94 26.68
N PRO A 69 -0.67 11.94 26.68
CA PRO A 69 -1.88 11.97 25.85
C PRO A 69 -2.83 13.08 26.33
N ILE A 70 -3.39 13.85 25.39
CA ILE A 70 -4.27 14.99 25.68
C ILE A 70 -5.61 14.94 24.94
N ALA A 71 -5.71 14.21 23.83
CA ALA A 71 -6.96 14.03 23.10
C ALA A 71 -6.96 12.74 22.26
N SER A 72 -8.15 12.19 22.05
CA SER A 72 -8.42 11.13 21.07
C SER A 72 -9.55 11.63 20.16
N ILE A 73 -9.31 11.67 18.86
CA ILE A 73 -10.19 12.29 17.88
C ILE A 73 -10.74 11.20 16.96
N PRO A 74 -12.05 10.90 17.00
CA PRO A 74 -12.67 9.96 16.06
C PRO A 74 -12.54 10.43 14.61
N VAL A 75 -12.11 9.52 13.73
CA VAL A 75 -11.97 9.73 12.28
C VAL A 75 -12.66 8.61 11.50
N GLY A 76 -12.37 8.47 10.20
CA GLY A 76 -12.87 7.36 9.39
C GLY A 76 -12.22 6.02 9.75
N MET A 77 -12.63 4.96 9.05
CA MET A 77 -12.18 3.60 9.37
C MET A 77 -10.78 3.32 8.86
N GLU A 78 -9.99 2.65 9.70
CA GLU A 78 -8.58 2.29 9.47
C GLU A 78 -7.72 3.49 9.03
N PRO A 79 -7.51 4.51 9.89
CA PRO A 79 -6.60 5.60 9.59
C PRO A 79 -5.17 5.08 9.45
N VAL A 80 -4.47 5.44 8.36
CA VAL A 80 -3.12 4.94 8.03
C VAL A 80 -2.07 6.03 7.82
N ALA A 81 -2.52 7.26 7.60
CA ALA A 81 -1.65 8.41 7.44
C ALA A 81 -2.29 9.70 7.98
N ILE A 82 -1.46 10.61 8.46
CA ILE A 82 -1.84 11.96 8.87
C ILE A 82 -0.82 12.97 8.34
N ALA A 83 -1.31 14.11 7.85
CA ALA A 83 -0.49 15.27 7.52
C ALA A 83 -1.10 16.54 8.11
N LEU A 84 -0.25 17.39 8.68
CA LEU A 84 -0.65 18.75 9.06
C LEU A 84 -0.55 19.63 7.83
N ARG A 85 -1.62 20.38 7.54
CA ARG A 85 -1.56 21.50 6.60
C ARG A 85 -0.80 22.65 7.24
N ASP A 86 -1.13 22.90 8.51
CA ASP A 86 -0.48 23.82 9.44
C ASP A 86 -0.81 23.39 10.89
N ASP A 87 -0.45 24.21 11.88
CA ASP A 87 -0.73 23.92 13.31
C ASP A 87 -2.21 24.03 13.70
N THR A 88 -3.09 24.39 12.76
CA THR A 88 -4.53 24.60 12.96
C THR A 88 -5.37 23.54 12.27
N GLU A 89 -4.84 22.81 11.30
CA GLU A 89 -5.59 21.82 10.53
C GLU A 89 -4.77 20.57 10.17
N ALA A 90 -5.37 19.40 10.40
CA ALA A 90 -4.82 18.10 10.03
C ALA A 90 -5.74 17.35 9.06
N TRP A 91 -5.15 16.62 8.12
CA TRP A 91 -5.88 15.74 7.20
C TRP A 91 -5.42 14.29 7.42
N VAL A 92 -6.39 13.38 7.56
CA VAL A 92 -6.17 11.98 7.92
C VAL A 92 -6.69 11.07 6.82
N VAL A 93 -5.86 10.14 6.37
CA VAL A 93 -6.21 9.14 5.38
C VAL A 93 -6.84 7.92 6.05
N ASN A 94 -8.09 7.62 5.72
CA ASN A 94 -8.85 6.50 6.28
C ASN A 94 -9.00 5.39 5.22
N HIS A 95 -8.14 4.38 5.31
CA HIS A 95 -7.95 3.36 4.27
C HIS A 95 -9.20 2.54 3.99
N LEU A 96 -9.90 2.04 5.01
CA LEU A 96 -11.06 1.16 4.81
C LEU A 96 -12.32 1.91 4.40
N SER A 97 -12.43 3.19 4.77
CA SER A 97 -13.62 4.01 4.49
C SER A 97 -13.54 4.82 3.21
N ASP A 98 -12.46 4.68 2.42
CA ASP A 98 -12.20 5.43 1.18
C ASP A 98 -12.36 6.95 1.36
N SER A 99 -11.82 7.49 2.46
CA SER A 99 -12.09 8.87 2.85
C SER A 99 -10.91 9.59 3.50
N ILE A 100 -10.99 10.92 3.49
CA ILE A 100 -10.06 11.80 4.20
C ILE A 100 -10.82 12.59 5.27
N SER A 101 -10.40 12.51 6.52
CA SER A 101 -10.95 13.35 7.61
C SER A 101 -10.13 14.62 7.78
N ILE A 102 -10.77 15.78 7.73
CA ILE A 102 -10.17 17.10 7.97
C ILE A 102 -10.55 17.54 9.38
N ILE A 103 -9.54 17.82 10.19
CA ILE A 103 -9.65 18.11 11.63
C ILE A 103 -9.28 19.56 11.88
N ASP A 104 -10.17 20.29 12.56
CA ASP A 104 -9.88 21.61 13.13
C ASP A 104 -9.21 21.43 14.50
N LEU A 105 -7.93 21.78 14.57
CA LEU A 105 -7.08 21.68 15.76
C LEU A 105 -7.22 22.88 16.70
N THR A 106 -7.88 23.96 16.27
CA THR A 106 -8.07 25.18 17.07
C THR A 106 -9.19 25.05 18.10
N THR A 107 -10.07 24.07 17.90
CA THR A 107 -11.22 23.85 18.78
C THR A 107 -10.84 23.00 19.99
N THR A 108 -11.57 23.15 21.10
CA THR A 108 -11.33 22.36 22.32
C THR A 108 -12.64 21.67 22.73
N PRO A 109 -12.75 20.34 22.55
CA PRO A 109 -11.75 19.44 21.96
C PRO A 109 -11.63 19.62 20.43
N PRO A 110 -10.46 19.31 19.83
CA PRO A 110 -10.31 19.20 18.38
C PRO A 110 -11.31 18.21 17.79
N ARG A 111 -11.75 18.43 16.56
CA ARG A 111 -12.74 17.54 15.91
C ARG A 111 -12.63 17.56 14.39
N VAL A 112 -13.12 16.48 13.77
CA VAL A 112 -13.37 16.45 12.34
C VAL A 112 -14.43 17.49 11.98
N VAL A 113 -14.11 18.36 11.02
CA VAL A 113 -15.00 19.40 10.48
C VAL A 113 -15.48 19.07 9.08
N ARG A 114 -14.78 18.18 8.38
CA ARG A 114 -15.13 17.75 7.03
C ARG A 114 -14.58 16.35 6.73
N THR A 115 -15.27 15.61 5.86
CA THR A 115 -14.79 14.36 5.28
C THR A 115 -14.86 14.49 3.76
N LEU A 116 -13.78 14.11 3.07
CA LEU A 116 -13.74 13.97 1.60
C LEU A 116 -13.82 12.49 1.24
N LEU A 117 -14.44 12.17 0.11
CA LEU A 117 -14.44 10.83 -0.45
C LEU A 117 -13.42 10.74 -1.57
N VAL A 118 -12.66 9.65 -1.60
CA VAL A 118 -11.60 9.39 -2.58
C VAL A 118 -11.70 7.96 -3.11
N GLY A 119 -10.84 7.60 -4.06
CA GLY A 119 -10.76 6.24 -4.59
C GLY A 119 -10.42 5.20 -3.50
N ASP A 120 -10.58 3.93 -3.88
CA ASP A 120 -10.31 2.77 -3.01
C ASP A 120 -8.88 2.75 -2.49
N GLU A 121 -8.67 2.19 -1.30
CA GLU A 121 -7.36 2.03 -0.65
C GLU A 121 -6.53 3.33 -0.62
N PRO A 122 -7.04 4.45 -0.07
CA PRO A 122 -6.23 5.64 0.09
C PRO A 122 -5.13 5.36 1.13
N ARG A 123 -3.88 5.76 0.81
CA ARG A 123 -2.70 5.34 1.60
C ARG A 123 -1.89 6.49 2.19
N ASP A 124 -1.65 7.54 1.43
CA ASP A 124 -0.76 8.62 1.82
C ASP A 124 -1.29 9.99 1.39
N ILE A 125 -0.87 11.04 2.10
CA ILE A 125 -1.27 12.42 1.84
C ILE A 125 -0.15 13.44 2.09
N VAL A 126 0.17 14.28 1.11
CA VAL A 126 1.12 15.40 1.27
C VAL A 126 0.54 16.72 0.78
N PHE A 127 1.04 17.83 1.32
CA PHE A 127 0.71 19.18 0.86
C PHE A 127 1.86 19.74 0.00
N ALA A 128 1.52 20.21 -1.20
CA ALA A 128 2.44 20.79 -2.18
C ALA A 128 1.77 21.94 -2.97
N GLY A 129 2.42 22.43 -4.02
CA GLY A 129 2.07 23.69 -4.67
C GLY A 129 2.87 24.86 -4.11
N THR A 130 2.82 26.03 -4.76
CA THR A 130 3.66 27.20 -4.40
C THR A 130 3.49 27.63 -2.95
N ASN A 131 2.30 27.44 -2.36
CA ASN A 131 2.02 27.76 -0.97
C ASN A 131 1.73 26.53 -0.12
N HIS A 132 2.00 25.32 -0.60
CA HIS A 132 1.54 24.07 0.02
C HIS A 132 0.01 24.02 0.20
N ASP A 133 -0.72 24.62 -0.73
CA ASP A 133 -2.18 24.77 -0.75
C ASP A 133 -2.91 23.63 -1.47
N ARG A 134 -2.18 22.64 -1.98
CA ARG A 134 -2.75 21.48 -2.68
C ARG A 134 -2.45 20.18 -1.93
N ALA A 135 -3.50 19.42 -1.64
CA ALA A 135 -3.38 18.09 -1.03
C ALA A 135 -3.31 17.01 -2.11
N PHE A 136 -2.28 16.18 -2.08
CA PHE A 136 -2.07 15.04 -2.99
C PHE A 136 -2.30 13.75 -2.21
N ILE A 137 -3.21 12.89 -2.68
CA ILE A 137 -3.62 11.66 -2.00
C ILE A 137 -3.50 10.48 -2.95
N THR A 138 -2.73 9.45 -2.56
CA THR A 138 -2.62 8.21 -3.34
C THR A 138 -3.81 7.28 -3.09
N THR A 139 -4.44 6.79 -4.16
CA THR A 139 -5.48 5.75 -4.11
C THR A 139 -5.28 4.72 -5.22
N ALA A 140 -5.95 3.58 -5.11
CA ALA A 140 -6.11 2.67 -6.23
C ALA A 140 -7.03 3.29 -7.30
N HIS A 141 -6.84 2.91 -8.56
CA HIS A 141 -7.71 3.29 -9.68
C HIS A 141 -9.01 2.47 -9.72
N ARG A 142 -9.75 2.46 -8.62
CA ARG A 142 -11.03 1.77 -8.46
C ARG A 142 -11.77 2.36 -7.24
N GLY A 143 -12.88 1.75 -6.88
CA GLY A 143 -13.64 2.12 -5.68
C GLY A 143 -14.98 2.76 -5.98
N GLN A 144 -15.83 2.78 -4.97
CA GLN A 144 -17.19 3.29 -5.04
C GLN A 144 -17.28 4.79 -5.35
N ASN A 145 -16.25 5.56 -4.96
CA ASN A 145 -16.21 7.01 -5.17
C ASN A 145 -15.42 7.40 -6.42
N ARG A 146 -14.89 6.43 -7.17
CA ARG A 146 -14.19 6.67 -8.43
C ARG A 146 -15.11 6.39 -9.61
N ALA A 147 -15.53 7.44 -10.31
CA ALA A 147 -16.34 7.30 -11.50
C ALA A 147 -15.60 6.55 -12.62
N ASN A 148 -16.36 5.83 -13.45
CA ASN A 148 -15.94 5.07 -14.64
C ASN A 148 -15.37 3.65 -14.39
N ASP A 149 -15.49 2.82 -15.42
CA ASP A 149 -14.96 1.45 -15.42
C ASP A 149 -13.42 1.45 -15.22
N PRO A 150 -12.90 0.81 -14.17
CA PRO A 150 -11.46 0.72 -13.91
C PRO A 150 -10.71 -0.17 -14.92
N GLN A 151 -11.42 -0.88 -15.80
CA GLN A 151 -10.83 -1.69 -16.87
C GLN A 151 -9.77 -2.68 -16.34
N LEU A 152 -10.08 -3.36 -15.24
CA LEU A 152 -9.13 -4.19 -14.49
C LEU A 152 -8.46 -5.28 -15.33
N THR A 153 -9.12 -5.76 -16.39
CA THR A 153 -8.60 -6.81 -17.29
C THR A 153 -8.02 -6.27 -18.59
N THR A 154 -8.03 -4.95 -18.82
CA THR A 154 -7.45 -4.34 -20.02
C THR A 154 -5.95 -4.11 -19.80
N PRO A 155 -5.07 -4.70 -20.63
CA PRO A 155 -3.64 -4.44 -20.56
C PRO A 155 -3.32 -2.98 -20.92
N GLY A 156 -2.27 -2.42 -20.33
CA GLY A 156 -1.82 -1.08 -20.69
C GLY A 156 -2.66 0.07 -20.11
N VAL A 157 -3.54 -0.21 -19.15
CA VAL A 157 -4.28 0.83 -18.41
C VAL A 157 -3.54 1.18 -17.12
N GLU A 158 -3.46 2.48 -16.82
CA GLU A 158 -2.93 3.06 -15.59
C GLU A 158 -3.83 2.67 -14.40
N ARG A 159 -3.25 2.22 -13.28
CA ARG A 159 -4.00 1.64 -12.15
C ARG A 159 -3.75 2.31 -10.81
N ALA A 160 -3.04 3.43 -10.83
CA ALA A 160 -2.72 4.21 -9.67
C ALA A 160 -3.26 5.63 -9.85
N ASP A 161 -3.96 6.14 -8.85
CA ASP A 161 -4.51 7.48 -8.86
C ASP A 161 -3.84 8.33 -7.78
N VAL A 162 -3.57 9.59 -8.12
CA VAL A 162 -3.24 10.65 -7.16
C VAL A 162 -4.30 11.72 -7.26
N TRP A 163 -5.19 11.76 -6.26
CA TRP A 163 -6.24 12.75 -6.14
C TRP A 163 -5.64 14.05 -5.64
N VAL A 164 -5.97 15.15 -6.32
CA VAL A 164 -5.47 16.47 -5.94
C VAL A 164 -6.63 17.38 -5.58
N PHE A 165 -6.61 17.97 -4.39
CA PHE A 165 -7.60 18.94 -3.94
C PHE A 165 -6.93 20.29 -3.67
N GLU A 166 -7.63 21.38 -3.97
CA GLU A 166 -7.28 22.72 -3.49
C GLU A 166 -7.72 22.83 -2.02
N ALA A 167 -6.77 22.79 -1.09
CA ALA A 167 -7.04 22.65 0.34
C ALA A 167 -7.78 23.86 0.92
N ASP A 168 -7.50 25.06 0.39
CA ASP A 168 -8.16 26.32 0.80
C ASP A 168 -9.51 26.57 0.10
N ASN A 169 -9.87 25.77 -0.91
CA ASN A 169 -11.05 26.00 -1.74
C ASN A 169 -11.78 24.70 -2.09
N LEU A 170 -12.06 23.90 -1.06
CA LEU A 170 -12.95 22.76 -1.18
C LEU A 170 -14.38 23.23 -1.42
N ASP A 171 -15.08 22.59 -2.35
CA ASP A 171 -16.48 22.92 -2.66
C ASP A 171 -17.45 22.57 -1.50
N ASN A 172 -18.77 22.67 -1.67
CA ASN A 172 -19.73 22.28 -0.62
C ASN A 172 -20.37 20.89 -0.86
N THR A 173 -19.82 20.10 -1.78
CA THR A 173 -20.31 18.74 -2.01
C THR A 173 -19.86 17.82 -0.88
N LEU A 174 -20.61 16.74 -0.67
CA LEU A 174 -20.27 15.74 0.35
C LEU A 174 -18.94 15.06 0.05
N GLU A 175 -18.66 14.82 -1.23
CA GLU A 175 -17.49 14.06 -1.69
C GLU A 175 -16.25 14.95 -1.78
N GLY A 176 -16.44 16.25 -2.04
CA GLY A 176 -15.39 17.15 -2.49
C GLY A 176 -15.08 16.93 -3.97
N THR A 177 -14.98 18.02 -4.74
CA THR A 177 -14.49 17.94 -6.12
C THR A 177 -12.97 18.06 -6.15
N PRO A 178 -12.23 17.04 -6.64
CA PRO A 178 -10.80 17.17 -6.84
C PRO A 178 -10.51 18.16 -7.98
N LEU A 179 -9.41 18.89 -7.87
CA LEU A 179 -8.84 19.69 -8.94
C LEU A 179 -8.49 18.81 -10.15
N THR A 180 -7.92 17.65 -9.89
CA THR A 180 -7.58 16.62 -10.89
C THR A 180 -7.33 15.28 -10.20
N ILE A 181 -7.35 14.20 -10.98
CA ILE A 181 -6.88 12.88 -10.58
C ILE A 181 -5.77 12.50 -11.55
N VAL A 182 -4.51 12.51 -11.08
CA VAL A 182 -3.36 12.12 -11.89
C VAL A 182 -3.29 10.61 -11.94
N GLN A 183 -3.30 10.03 -13.14
CA GLN A 183 -3.24 8.58 -13.35
C GLN A 183 -1.79 8.19 -13.63
N LEU A 184 -1.32 7.15 -12.93
CA LEU A 184 0.06 6.67 -13.01
C LEU A 184 0.08 5.23 -13.52
N PHE A 185 1.04 4.92 -14.40
CA PHE A 185 1.21 3.58 -14.95
C PHE A 185 1.93 2.66 -13.95
N THR A 186 1.24 2.32 -12.87
CA THR A 186 1.63 1.36 -11.85
C THR A 186 0.36 0.81 -11.20
N ASP A 187 0.48 -0.25 -10.40
CA ASP A 187 -0.57 -0.63 -9.44
C ASP A 187 -0.57 0.35 -8.25
N THR A 188 -1.50 0.17 -7.29
CA THR A 188 -1.82 1.13 -6.21
C THR A 188 -0.56 1.84 -5.66
N PRO A 189 -0.44 3.18 -5.79
CA PRO A 189 0.73 3.91 -5.30
C PRO A 189 0.72 3.89 -3.76
N ARG A 190 1.90 3.95 -3.13
CA ARG A 190 1.98 3.86 -1.67
C ARG A 190 2.44 5.14 -0.99
N ALA A 191 3.61 5.67 -1.32
CA ALA A 191 4.20 6.78 -0.60
C ALA A 191 4.37 8.00 -1.52
N LEU A 192 4.19 9.18 -0.94
CA LEU A 192 4.43 10.48 -1.55
C LEU A 192 5.60 11.20 -0.86
N ALA A 193 6.35 11.98 -1.63
CA ALA A 193 7.36 12.91 -1.12
C ALA A 193 7.30 14.23 -1.90
N VAL A 194 7.55 15.36 -1.25
CA VAL A 194 7.44 16.70 -1.85
C VAL A 194 8.82 17.34 -1.95
N THR A 195 9.10 18.06 -3.02
CA THR A 195 10.29 18.92 -3.11
C THR A 195 10.22 20.05 -2.08
N PRO A 196 11.36 20.55 -1.56
CA PRO A 196 11.35 21.61 -0.55
C PRO A 196 10.66 22.92 -0.99
N ASP A 197 10.58 23.18 -2.29
CA ASP A 197 9.90 24.36 -2.86
C ASP A 197 8.42 24.12 -3.18
N GLY A 198 7.90 22.92 -2.86
CA GLY A 198 6.51 22.53 -3.12
C GLY A 198 6.18 22.28 -4.59
N SER A 199 7.12 22.46 -5.52
CA SER A 199 6.84 22.40 -6.97
C SER A 199 6.68 20.99 -7.53
N GLY A 200 7.26 19.98 -6.88
CA GLY A 200 7.25 18.59 -7.32
C GLY A 200 6.74 17.65 -6.24
N VAL A 201 5.93 16.68 -6.67
CA VAL A 201 5.51 15.54 -5.83
C VAL A 201 5.99 14.25 -6.48
N TYR A 202 6.78 13.48 -5.74
CA TYR A 202 7.18 12.13 -6.11
C TYR A 202 6.16 11.12 -5.59
N ALA A 203 5.67 10.24 -6.45
CA ALA A 203 4.77 9.14 -6.09
C ALA A 203 5.42 7.80 -6.39
N ALA A 204 5.58 6.94 -5.39
CA ALA A 204 6.13 5.60 -5.57
C ALA A 204 5.02 4.58 -5.86
N GLY A 205 5.15 3.85 -6.97
CA GLY A 205 4.29 2.71 -7.26
C GLY A 205 4.53 1.59 -6.25
N PHE A 206 3.51 0.82 -5.87
CA PHE A 206 3.71 -0.35 -5.02
C PHE A 206 4.03 -1.57 -5.89
N HIS A 207 5.03 -2.36 -5.47
CA HIS A 207 5.45 -3.59 -6.16
C HIS A 207 5.88 -3.39 -7.62
N THR A 208 6.58 -2.30 -7.89
CA THR A 208 7.16 -2.06 -9.21
C THR A 208 8.40 -2.96 -9.40
N GLY A 209 8.59 -3.44 -10.63
CA GLY A 209 9.59 -4.45 -10.95
C GLY A 209 10.72 -3.91 -11.81
N ASN A 210 11.92 -4.45 -11.63
CA ASN A 210 13.13 -4.08 -12.39
C ASN A 210 13.28 -4.84 -13.73
N GLN A 211 12.15 -5.17 -14.36
CA GLN A 211 12.06 -6.01 -15.57
C GLN A 211 12.69 -7.39 -15.42
N SER A 212 12.53 -8.01 -14.25
CA SER A 212 12.86 -9.43 -14.03
C SER A 212 11.58 -10.24 -13.84
N THR A 213 11.59 -11.48 -14.29
CA THR A 213 10.51 -12.43 -14.01
C THR A 213 11.01 -13.86 -13.91
N ALA A 214 10.18 -14.75 -13.40
CA ALA A 214 10.47 -16.17 -13.31
C ALA A 214 9.74 -16.94 -14.42
N ILE A 215 10.49 -17.80 -15.11
CA ILE A 215 9.93 -18.83 -15.99
C ILE A 215 9.64 -20.05 -15.13
N HIS A 216 8.40 -20.54 -15.19
CA HIS A 216 7.99 -21.74 -14.46
C HIS A 216 8.80 -22.96 -14.94
N GLN A 217 9.13 -23.87 -14.03
CA GLN A 217 9.92 -25.08 -14.29
C GLN A 217 9.44 -25.88 -15.52
N GLN A 218 8.12 -25.97 -15.72
CA GLN A 218 7.53 -26.73 -16.84
C GLN A 218 7.86 -26.15 -18.22
N LEU A 219 8.34 -24.90 -18.28
CA LEU A 219 8.76 -24.22 -19.50
C LEU A 219 10.29 -24.20 -19.64
N VAL A 220 11.01 -24.89 -18.76
CA VAL A 220 12.48 -25.03 -18.79
C VAL A 220 12.81 -26.47 -19.22
N CYS A 221 13.85 -26.66 -20.03
CA CYS A 221 14.23 -28.00 -20.46
C CYS A 221 14.76 -28.84 -19.29
N THR A 222 14.20 -30.03 -19.10
CA THR A 222 14.74 -31.00 -18.14
C THR A 222 16.05 -31.57 -18.64
N ASP A 223 17.06 -31.55 -17.77
CA ASP A 223 18.33 -32.24 -17.97
C ASP A 223 18.25 -33.65 -17.37
N SER A 224 18.34 -34.67 -18.22
CA SER A 224 18.29 -36.07 -17.80
C SER A 224 19.60 -36.58 -17.19
N ASN A 225 20.71 -35.84 -17.33
CA ASN A 225 22.01 -36.21 -16.80
C ASN A 225 22.75 -35.03 -16.11
N LYS A 226 22.13 -34.48 -15.06
CA LYS A 226 22.72 -33.40 -14.24
C LYS A 226 24.08 -33.70 -13.61
N SER A 227 24.50 -34.97 -13.60
CA SER A 227 25.79 -35.37 -13.03
C SER A 227 27.00 -34.96 -13.89
N ASP A 228 26.79 -34.70 -15.19
CA ASP A 228 27.88 -34.34 -16.11
C ASP A 228 28.24 -32.85 -16.12
N GLN A 229 27.50 -32.03 -15.37
CA GLN A 229 27.70 -30.57 -15.29
C GLN A 229 27.70 -29.91 -16.68
N THR A 230 26.88 -30.40 -17.60
CA THR A 230 26.65 -29.75 -18.89
C THR A 230 25.33 -28.98 -18.88
N VAL A 231 25.29 -27.85 -19.59
CA VAL A 231 24.05 -27.10 -19.74
C VAL A 231 23.19 -27.80 -20.77
N GLN A 232 21.99 -28.23 -20.36
CA GLN A 232 21.00 -28.77 -21.27
C GLN A 232 20.64 -27.74 -22.35
N GLY A 233 20.81 -28.14 -23.61
CA GLY A 233 20.43 -27.35 -24.78
C GLY A 233 18.92 -27.26 -24.97
N SER A 234 18.51 -26.55 -26.02
CA SER A 234 17.09 -26.35 -26.37
C SER A 234 16.28 -27.63 -26.47
N CYS A 235 15.00 -27.56 -26.15
CA CYS A 235 14.06 -28.68 -26.22
C CYS A 235 12.69 -28.20 -26.72
N SER A 236 11.87 -29.13 -27.21
CA SER A 236 10.47 -28.88 -27.56
C SER A 236 9.55 -29.53 -26.53
N PHE A 237 8.43 -28.88 -26.18
CA PHE A 237 7.46 -29.45 -25.25
C PHE A 237 6.40 -30.27 -25.99
N SER A 238 5.98 -31.41 -25.48
CA SER A 238 4.84 -32.14 -26.07
C SER A 238 3.53 -31.41 -25.75
N GLY A 239 2.75 -31.06 -26.77
CA GLY A 239 1.42 -30.46 -26.57
C GLY A 239 1.29 -28.99 -26.91
N GLY A 240 2.40 -28.26 -27.11
CA GLY A 240 2.31 -26.90 -27.66
C GLY A 240 1.78 -25.85 -26.71
N THR A 241 1.56 -26.16 -25.43
CA THR A 241 0.87 -25.28 -24.47
C THR A 241 1.61 -25.16 -23.14
N ASP A 242 1.42 -24.05 -22.44
CA ASP A 242 1.87 -23.86 -21.06
C ASP A 242 1.01 -24.64 -20.05
N ALA A 243 1.34 -24.53 -18.76
CA ALA A 243 0.65 -25.19 -17.65
C ALA A 243 -0.85 -24.83 -17.54
N LEU A 244 -1.28 -23.73 -18.16
CA LEU A 244 -2.65 -23.24 -18.18
C LEU A 244 -3.37 -23.58 -19.51
N GLY A 245 -2.71 -24.30 -20.42
CA GLY A 245 -3.27 -24.70 -21.71
C GLY A 245 -3.17 -23.63 -22.81
N ASN A 246 -2.45 -22.53 -22.59
CA ASN A 246 -2.28 -21.52 -23.64
C ASN A 246 -1.16 -21.93 -24.59
N PRO A 247 -1.31 -21.73 -25.92
CA PRO A 247 -0.25 -22.04 -26.87
C PRO A 247 1.10 -21.37 -26.52
N LEU A 248 2.19 -22.11 -26.70
CA LEU A 248 3.56 -21.64 -26.62
C LEU A 248 4.02 -21.28 -28.04
N PRO A 249 4.38 -20.02 -28.31
CA PRO A 249 5.04 -19.64 -29.56
C PRO A 249 6.26 -20.53 -29.80
N ASN A 250 6.34 -21.14 -30.99
CA ASN A 250 7.40 -22.07 -31.40
C ASN A 250 7.59 -23.34 -30.54
N ASN A 251 6.90 -23.45 -29.41
CA ASN A 251 6.86 -24.60 -28.50
C ASN A 251 8.27 -25.11 -28.14
N ARG A 252 9.24 -24.20 -28.03
CA ARG A 252 10.65 -24.52 -27.88
C ARG A 252 11.29 -23.64 -26.82
N ALA A 253 11.87 -24.26 -25.78
CA ALA A 253 12.68 -23.54 -24.81
C ALA A 253 14.15 -23.46 -25.27
N PRO A 254 14.86 -22.38 -24.93
CA PRO A 254 16.28 -22.20 -25.27
C PRO A 254 17.22 -23.19 -24.58
N GLY A 255 16.84 -23.73 -23.42
CA GLY A 255 17.58 -24.78 -22.74
C GLY A 255 17.12 -25.03 -21.30
N GLY A 256 17.94 -25.77 -20.56
CA GLY A 256 17.67 -26.14 -19.16
C GLY A 256 18.31 -25.19 -18.16
N LEU A 257 18.43 -25.64 -16.92
CA LEU A 257 19.03 -24.86 -15.84
C LEU A 257 20.50 -24.51 -16.14
N PRO A 258 20.95 -23.31 -15.75
CA PRO A 258 22.38 -22.97 -15.74
C PRO A 258 23.14 -23.79 -14.69
N LEU A 259 24.46 -23.86 -14.85
CA LEU A 259 25.34 -24.56 -13.91
C LEU A 259 25.49 -23.78 -12.59
N PRO A 260 25.80 -24.46 -11.47
CA PRO A 260 26.04 -25.90 -11.34
C PRO A 260 24.76 -26.72 -11.21
N THR A 261 24.71 -27.88 -11.87
CA THR A 261 23.56 -28.81 -11.81
C THR A 261 23.72 -29.92 -10.77
N ALA A 262 24.87 -29.98 -10.08
CA ALA A 262 25.08 -30.81 -8.89
C ALA A 262 26.04 -30.14 -7.90
N ALA A 263 25.85 -30.44 -6.61
CA ALA A 263 26.70 -29.99 -5.52
C ALA A 263 28.00 -30.82 -5.42
N ILE A 264 28.98 -30.32 -4.65
CA ILE A 264 30.30 -30.97 -4.50
C ILE A 264 30.21 -32.39 -3.88
N ASN A 265 29.16 -32.68 -3.13
CA ASN A 265 28.88 -33.99 -2.55
C ASN A 265 28.19 -34.96 -3.52
N GLY A 266 27.92 -34.54 -4.76
CA GLY A 266 27.27 -35.34 -5.80
C GLY A 266 25.74 -35.23 -5.86
N ASP A 267 25.12 -34.47 -4.95
CA ASP A 267 23.67 -34.27 -4.98
C ASP A 267 23.27 -33.41 -6.17
N VAL A 268 22.39 -33.95 -7.04
CA VAL A 268 21.90 -33.23 -8.22
C VAL A 268 20.85 -32.20 -7.84
N GLN A 269 20.90 -31.03 -8.50
CA GLN A 269 19.91 -29.98 -8.36
C GLN A 269 18.54 -30.51 -8.78
N ARG A 270 17.49 -30.12 -8.07
CA ARG A 270 16.11 -30.37 -8.53
C ARG A 270 15.81 -29.55 -9.77
N ASP A 271 14.87 -30.00 -10.60
CA ASP A 271 14.32 -29.13 -11.64
C ASP A 271 13.60 -27.95 -10.96
N THR A 272 13.86 -26.75 -11.44
CA THR A 272 13.25 -25.50 -10.94
C THR A 272 12.93 -24.59 -12.12
N GLY A 273 12.26 -23.47 -11.85
CA GLY A 273 12.22 -22.36 -12.79
C GLY A 273 13.57 -21.66 -12.93
N ILE A 274 13.63 -20.69 -13.83
CA ILE A 274 14.76 -19.76 -13.99
C ILE A 274 14.27 -18.32 -13.87
N ILE A 275 15.17 -17.41 -13.53
CA ILE A 275 14.92 -15.97 -13.60
C ILE A 275 15.46 -15.46 -14.92
N VAL A 276 14.66 -14.63 -15.60
CA VAL A 276 15.06 -13.90 -16.81
C VAL A 276 14.89 -12.42 -16.58
N ARG A 277 15.71 -11.60 -17.24
CA ARG A 277 15.67 -10.14 -17.18
C ARG A 277 15.58 -9.56 -18.58
N PHE A 278 14.75 -8.53 -18.76
CA PHE A 278 14.68 -7.80 -20.01
C PHE A 278 15.95 -6.94 -20.17
N ASN A 279 16.62 -7.04 -21.32
CA ASN A 279 17.84 -6.28 -21.61
C ASN A 279 17.62 -5.05 -22.48
N GLY A 280 16.37 -4.61 -22.64
CA GLY A 280 15.97 -3.54 -23.56
C GLY A 280 15.50 -4.03 -24.93
N SER A 281 15.70 -5.31 -25.26
CA SER A 281 15.20 -5.91 -26.50
C SER A 281 14.64 -7.32 -26.33
N ASN A 282 15.24 -8.14 -25.45
CA ASN A 282 14.85 -9.53 -25.24
C ASN A 282 14.86 -9.85 -23.73
N TRP A 283 14.04 -10.81 -23.32
CA TRP A 283 14.12 -11.49 -22.05
C TRP A 283 15.26 -12.50 -22.10
N VAL A 284 16.27 -12.31 -21.27
CA VAL A 284 17.48 -13.15 -21.26
C VAL A 284 17.74 -13.75 -19.89
N ASP A 285 18.25 -14.97 -19.87
CA ASP A 285 18.81 -15.55 -18.65
C ASP A 285 20.29 -15.16 -18.46
N GLU A 286 20.91 -15.68 -17.40
CA GLU A 286 22.32 -15.40 -17.09
C GLU A 286 23.32 -15.94 -18.13
N LEU A 287 22.90 -16.87 -18.99
CA LEU A 287 23.73 -17.39 -20.09
C LEU A 287 23.52 -16.58 -21.39
N GLY A 288 22.65 -15.57 -21.37
CA GLY A 288 22.30 -14.75 -22.54
C GLY A 288 21.36 -15.45 -23.52
N ARG A 289 20.69 -16.53 -23.13
CA ARG A 289 19.70 -17.20 -23.98
C ARG A 289 18.42 -16.36 -24.03
N ILE A 290 17.77 -16.28 -25.19
CA ILE A 290 16.56 -15.47 -25.40
C ILE A 290 15.31 -16.28 -25.08
N TRP A 291 14.47 -15.78 -24.17
CA TRP A 291 13.28 -16.43 -23.62
C TRP A 291 11.96 -15.73 -23.98
N ASP A 292 11.95 -14.85 -24.98
CA ASP A 292 10.78 -14.02 -25.36
C ASP A 292 9.50 -14.83 -25.55
N ASP A 293 9.59 -15.99 -26.21
CA ASP A 293 8.44 -16.89 -26.45
C ASP A 293 7.80 -17.42 -25.15
N MET A 294 8.53 -17.36 -24.03
CA MET A 294 8.09 -17.84 -22.71
C MET A 294 7.62 -16.70 -21.80
N VAL A 295 7.81 -15.43 -22.18
CA VAL A 295 7.35 -14.26 -21.41
C VAL A 295 6.27 -13.53 -22.20
N LYS A 296 5.01 -13.73 -21.80
CA LYS A 296 3.83 -13.25 -22.54
C LYS A 296 3.36 -11.84 -22.13
N PHE A 297 4.18 -11.10 -21.42
CA PHE A 297 3.87 -9.74 -20.98
C PHE A 297 5.09 -8.85 -21.10
N ASN A 298 4.85 -7.54 -21.15
CA ASN A 298 5.88 -6.54 -20.98
C ASN A 298 5.64 -5.84 -19.64
N LEU A 299 6.67 -5.79 -18.79
CA LEU A 299 6.65 -5.06 -17.53
C LEU A 299 7.50 -3.79 -17.71
N PRO A 300 6.90 -2.59 -17.70
CA PRO A 300 7.68 -1.37 -17.66
C PRO A 300 8.36 -1.22 -16.29
N ASP A 301 9.53 -0.59 -16.29
CA ASP A 301 10.32 -0.25 -15.10
C ASP A 301 9.98 1.18 -14.66
N LYS A 302 8.71 1.46 -14.36
CA LYS A 302 8.29 2.77 -13.84
C LYS A 302 8.07 2.64 -12.34
N ASP A 303 9.02 3.15 -11.55
CA ASP A 303 9.02 2.93 -10.09
C ASP A 303 8.52 4.15 -9.31
N VAL A 304 9.02 5.33 -9.68
CA VAL A 304 8.71 6.60 -9.01
C VAL A 304 8.31 7.61 -10.06
N PHE A 305 7.17 8.26 -9.88
CA PHE A 305 6.62 9.24 -10.80
C PHE A 305 6.84 10.64 -10.24
N LEU A 306 7.16 11.61 -11.10
CA LEU A 306 7.23 13.03 -10.74
C LEU A 306 5.98 13.74 -11.26
N ILE A 307 5.27 14.38 -10.35
CA ILE A 307 4.11 15.20 -10.61
C ILE A 307 4.52 16.67 -10.47
N ASP A 308 4.24 17.49 -11.48
CA ASP A 308 4.33 18.95 -11.39
C ASP A 308 3.13 19.45 -10.57
N ALA A 309 3.40 19.88 -9.34
CA ALA A 309 2.40 20.32 -8.40
C ALA A 309 1.92 21.75 -8.62
N VAL A 310 2.62 22.55 -9.45
CA VAL A 310 2.26 23.94 -9.78
C VAL A 310 1.61 24.08 -11.15
N ALA A 311 1.65 23.04 -11.98
CA ALA A 311 0.84 22.96 -13.19
C ALA A 311 -0.66 23.15 -12.90
N THR A 312 -1.41 23.62 -13.90
CA THR A 312 -2.85 23.91 -13.77
C THR A 312 -3.65 23.14 -14.83
N PRO A 313 -4.21 21.96 -14.51
CA PRO A 313 -4.06 21.23 -13.23
C PRO A 313 -2.70 20.51 -13.11
N PRO A 314 -2.33 20.02 -11.90
CA PRO A 314 -1.18 19.15 -11.69
C PRO A 314 -1.17 17.92 -12.61
N VAL A 315 0.03 17.48 -13.00
CA VAL A 315 0.20 16.43 -14.03
C VAL A 315 1.50 15.65 -13.83
N GLU A 316 1.51 14.37 -14.19
CA GLU A 316 2.75 13.59 -14.32
C GLU A 316 3.64 14.23 -15.40
N THR A 317 4.93 14.42 -15.08
CA THR A 317 5.91 15.01 -15.99
C THR A 317 7.10 14.10 -16.28
N ASP A 318 7.41 13.18 -15.36
CA ASP A 318 8.54 12.27 -15.50
C ASP A 318 8.36 11.00 -14.66
N PHE A 319 9.24 10.02 -14.86
CA PHE A 319 9.35 8.84 -14.01
C PHE A 319 10.80 8.36 -13.92
N TYR A 320 11.09 7.63 -12.84
CA TYR A 320 12.38 7.05 -12.54
C TYR A 320 12.26 5.53 -12.52
N THR A 321 13.31 4.88 -13.00
CA THR A 321 13.38 3.42 -13.19
C THR A 321 14.41 2.82 -12.23
N SER A 322 14.35 1.51 -12.02
CA SER A 322 15.37 0.75 -11.28
C SER A 322 15.61 1.19 -9.82
N VAL A 323 14.64 1.88 -9.21
CA VAL A 323 14.57 2.11 -7.77
C VAL A 323 14.13 0.83 -7.06
N GLY A 324 13.15 0.12 -7.64
CA GLY A 324 12.53 -1.08 -7.08
C GLY A 324 11.77 -0.80 -5.77
N THR A 325 10.45 -0.94 -5.77
CA THR A 325 9.64 -0.62 -4.57
C THR A 325 9.24 -1.86 -3.76
N ILE A 326 10.01 -2.94 -3.88
CA ILE A 326 9.79 -4.17 -3.12
C ILE A 326 10.68 -4.16 -1.87
N LEU A 327 10.09 -3.79 -0.73
CA LEU A 327 10.57 -4.18 0.59
C LEU A 327 9.95 -5.54 0.92
N PHE A 328 10.75 -6.61 0.82
CA PHE A 328 10.58 -7.82 1.63
C PHE A 328 11.91 -8.13 2.30
#